data_AF-A0A182Y1F2-F1
#
_entry.id   AF-A0A182Y1F2-F1
#
_cell.length_a   1.000
_cell.length_b   1.000
_cell.length_c   1.000
_cell.angle_alpha   90.00
_cell.angle_beta   90.00
_cell.angle_gamma   90.00
#
_symmetry.space_group_name_H-M   'P 1'
#
loop_
_entity.id
_entity.type
_entity.pdbx_description
1 polymer ?
#
loop_
_entity_poly.entity_id
_entity_poly.type
_entity_poly.pdbx_seq_one_letter_code
_entity_poly.pdbx_strand_id
1 'polypeptide(L)'
;MKDPNEEYYRTLGETTNQTRITFPLSYFKHFALYTFRVHACREQATKVPGVVVQDMADLCGSEVLFIYRTPTKPDADDIPLDSIELDDQSNHTQRVIRVRWKGPSKPNGALVSYSIKYHRTDLDSVQPTVRCVTVDVHTSLGYALLTKLDAGNYSIRIMATTTAGNGPYSPPKFLSLEKRESDTLTVGWLITIGAVAVVLVSLLTIEPLRAHEDGFDEDEDDPYSIEGTDSRLMQNNGPKPDIRSPHSPQR
;
A
#
# COMPACT_ATOMS: atom_id res chain seq x y z
N MET A 1 21.57 -8.31 10.12
CA MET A 1 22.29 -9.05 9.07
C MET A 1 23.78 -8.90 9.34
N LYS A 2 24.49 -10.01 9.54
CA LYS A 2 25.93 -10.05 9.92
C LYS A 2 26.75 -9.73 8.68
N ASP A 3 27.48 -8.62 8.67
CA ASP A 3 28.43 -8.36 7.58
C ASP A 3 29.67 -9.27 7.80
N PRO A 4 30.00 -10.18 6.87
CA PRO A 4 31.05 -11.18 7.08
C PRO A 4 32.46 -10.60 7.28
N ASN A 5 32.69 -9.35 6.86
CA ASN A 5 34.03 -8.74 6.82
C ASN A 5 34.27 -7.65 7.86
N GLU A 6 33.38 -7.46 8.83
CA GLU A 6 33.56 -6.40 9.84
C GLU A 6 34.37 -6.93 11.04
N GLU A 7 35.58 -6.43 11.26
CA GLU A 7 36.35 -6.73 12.49
C GLU A 7 35.64 -6.15 13.72
N TYR A 8 35.21 -7.03 14.63
CA TYR A 8 34.38 -6.65 15.79
C TYR A 8 35.17 -6.09 16.97
N TYR A 9 36.50 -6.19 16.96
CA TYR A 9 37.37 -5.64 17.98
C TYR A 9 38.70 -5.21 17.36
N ARG A 10 39.26 -4.13 17.89
CA ARG A 10 40.59 -3.64 17.51
C ARG A 10 41.41 -3.54 18.78
N THR A 11 42.56 -4.20 18.80
CA THR A 11 43.54 -4.05 19.88
C THR A 11 44.49 -2.92 19.54
N LEU A 12 44.66 -1.99 20.47
CA LEU A 12 45.62 -0.90 20.39
C LEU A 12 46.51 -0.99 21.62
N GLY A 13 47.81 -0.83 21.43
CA GLY A 13 48.79 -0.88 22.51
C GLY A 13 50.08 -0.20 22.08
N GLU A 14 50.74 0.41 23.05
CA GLU A 14 52.02 1.07 22.87
C GLU A 14 52.77 1.00 24.22
N THR A 15 54.09 0.86 24.16
CA THR A 15 54.94 0.90 25.35
C THR A 15 55.15 2.34 25.76
N THR A 16 55.01 2.65 27.05
CA THR A 16 55.21 4.01 27.55
C THR A 16 55.85 3.98 28.93
N ASN A 17 56.70 4.97 29.20
CA ASN A 17 57.24 5.27 30.53
C ASN A 17 56.43 6.35 31.25
N GLN A 18 55.38 6.88 30.62
CA GLN A 18 54.52 7.93 31.17
C GLN A 18 53.36 7.33 31.96
N THR A 19 52.82 8.11 32.89
CA THR A 19 51.62 7.72 33.67
C THR A 19 50.31 7.86 32.90
N ARG A 20 50.34 8.49 31.71
CA ARG A 20 49.18 8.71 30.85
C ARG A 20 49.54 8.43 29.40
N ILE A 21 48.66 7.70 28.73
CA ILE A 21 48.67 7.49 27.28
C ILE A 21 47.27 7.73 26.72
N THR A 22 47.16 8.18 25.47
CA THR A 22 45.88 8.45 24.81
C THR A 22 45.89 7.86 23.41
N PHE A 23 44.81 7.16 23.05
CA PHE A 23 44.64 6.58 21.71
C PHE A 23 43.55 7.36 20.97
N PRO A 24 43.85 8.04 19.85
CA PRO A 24 42.82 8.66 19.03
C PRO A 24 42.03 7.56 18.31
N LEU A 25 40.72 7.56 18.50
CA LEU A 25 39.82 6.58 17.91
C LEU A 25 38.88 7.27 16.92
N SER A 26 38.68 6.65 15.77
CA SER A 26 37.84 7.17 14.68
C SER A 26 37.06 6.04 14.00
N TYR A 27 36.18 6.40 13.07
CA TYR A 27 35.37 5.48 12.26
C TYR A 27 34.38 4.62 13.06
N PHE A 28 33.81 5.17 14.13
CA PHE A 28 32.71 4.52 14.84
C PHE A 28 31.38 4.65 14.11
N LYS A 29 30.51 3.63 14.29
CA LYS A 29 29.11 3.69 13.88
C LYS A 29 28.37 4.79 14.64
N HIS A 30 27.36 5.38 14.02
CA HIS A 30 26.49 6.37 14.64
C HIS A 30 25.53 5.69 15.61
N PHE A 31 25.26 6.30 16.76
CA PHE A 31 24.37 5.77 17.79
C PHE A 31 24.62 4.29 18.14
N ALA A 32 25.88 3.91 18.28
CA ALA A 32 26.30 2.55 18.59
C ALA A 32 26.98 2.48 19.96
N LEU A 33 26.74 1.39 20.68
CA LEU A 33 27.35 1.13 21.98
C LEU A 33 28.68 0.40 21.78
N TYR A 34 29.76 1.00 22.28
CA TYR A 34 31.11 0.43 22.26
C TYR A 34 31.58 0.14 23.69
N THR A 35 32.34 -0.94 23.80
CA THR A 35 32.92 -1.40 25.05
C THR A 35 34.43 -1.42 24.90
N PHE A 36 35.11 -0.55 25.64
CA PHE A 36 36.57 -0.47 25.69
C PHE A 36 37.07 -1.27 26.89
N ARG A 37 38.00 -2.19 26.63
CA ARG A 37 38.70 -2.97 27.66
C ARG A 37 40.13 -2.47 27.73
N VAL A 38 40.52 -1.95 28.88
CA VAL A 38 41.84 -1.35 29.10
C VAL A 38 42.55 -2.13 30.20
N HIS A 39 43.74 -2.64 29.92
CA HIS A 39 44.62 -3.26 30.90
C HIS A 39 46.03 -2.73 30.69
N ALA A 40 46.81 -2.64 31.77
CA ALA A 40 48.20 -2.22 31.72
C ALA A 40 49.11 -3.41 31.96
N CYS A 41 50.11 -3.61 31.10
CA CYS A 41 51.09 -4.67 31.24
C CYS A 41 52.45 -4.09 31.57
N ARG A 42 53.20 -4.77 32.44
CA ARG A 42 54.61 -4.48 32.67
C ARG A 42 55.49 -5.32 31.75
N GLU A 43 56.73 -4.89 31.58
CA GLU A 43 57.75 -5.69 30.93
C GLU A 43 58.10 -6.92 31.78
N GLN A 44 58.52 -8.00 31.10
CA GLN A 44 59.01 -9.20 31.77
C GLN A 44 60.29 -8.91 32.56
N ALA A 45 60.45 -9.56 33.70
CA ALA A 45 61.66 -9.39 34.49
C ALA A 45 62.91 -9.82 33.69
N THR A 46 63.94 -8.96 33.69
CA THR A 46 65.21 -9.22 32.99
C THR A 46 65.95 -10.39 33.62
N LYS A 47 66.39 -11.34 32.79
CA LYS A 47 67.18 -12.50 33.26
C LYS A 47 68.59 -12.02 33.66
N VAL A 48 68.88 -12.06 34.96
CA VAL A 48 70.22 -11.77 35.48
C VAL A 48 71.05 -13.05 35.51
N PRO A 49 72.25 -13.10 34.90
CA PRO A 49 73.11 -14.28 34.92
C PRO A 49 73.42 -14.73 36.36
N GLY A 50 73.23 -16.03 36.64
CA GLY A 50 73.47 -16.61 37.96
C GLY A 50 72.33 -16.44 38.97
N VAL A 51 71.22 -15.77 38.61
CA VAL A 51 70.06 -15.58 39.48
C VAL A 51 68.81 -16.19 38.82
N VAL A 52 68.11 -17.06 39.55
CA VAL A 52 66.80 -17.55 39.13
C VAL A 52 65.77 -16.47 39.44
N VAL A 53 65.36 -15.71 38.42
CA VAL A 53 64.30 -14.71 38.54
C VAL A 53 62.96 -15.44 38.45
N GLN A 54 62.26 -15.52 39.59
CA GLN A 54 60.97 -16.21 39.69
C GLN A 54 59.83 -15.20 39.50
N ASP A 55 59.54 -14.89 38.24
CA ASP A 55 58.52 -13.90 37.86
C ASP A 55 57.10 -14.52 37.91
N MET A 56 56.56 -14.74 39.12
CA MET A 56 55.30 -15.48 39.34
C MET A 56 54.03 -14.61 39.32
N ALA A 57 54.16 -13.30 39.12
CA ALA A 57 53.02 -12.39 39.06
C ALA A 57 52.54 -12.22 37.61
N ASP A 58 51.22 -12.07 37.42
CA ASP A 58 50.63 -11.78 36.11
C ASP A 58 51.30 -10.55 35.48
N LEU A 59 51.59 -10.63 34.17
CA LEU A 59 52.25 -9.55 33.45
C LEU A 59 51.37 -8.30 33.34
N CYS A 60 50.04 -8.48 33.37
CA CYS A 60 49.08 -7.40 33.19
C CYS A 60 48.21 -7.26 34.44
N GLY A 61 47.91 -6.01 34.81
CA GLY A 61 46.93 -5.71 35.84
C GLY A 61 45.50 -6.03 35.39
N SER A 62 44.56 -5.87 36.32
CA SER A 62 43.13 -6.09 36.05
C SER A 62 42.62 -5.20 34.92
N GLU A 63 41.68 -5.74 34.13
CA GLU A 63 41.01 -4.97 33.09
C GLU A 63 40.02 -3.96 33.67
N VAL A 64 39.94 -2.79 33.03
CA VAL A 64 38.95 -1.74 33.29
C VAL A 64 38.06 -1.60 32.07
N LEU A 65 36.75 -1.59 32.31
CA LEU A 65 35.73 -1.48 31.27
C LEU A 65 35.22 -0.05 31.17
N PHE A 66 35.19 0.50 29.95
CA PHE A 66 34.47 1.73 29.65
C PHE A 66 33.41 1.46 28.60
N ILE A 67 32.18 1.89 28.85
CA ILE A 67 31.08 1.76 27.91
C ILE A 67 30.72 3.16 27.42
N TYR A 68 30.66 3.32 26.10
CA TYR A 68 30.34 4.61 25.49
C TYR A 68 29.38 4.42 24.33
N ARG A 69 28.36 5.27 24.25
CA ARG A 69 27.47 5.35 23.10
C ARG A 69 27.86 6.55 22.25
N THR A 70 28.13 6.32 20.98
CA THR A 70 28.40 7.41 20.03
C THR A 70 27.14 8.26 19.79
N PRO A 71 27.30 9.56 19.49
CA PRO A 71 26.17 10.42 19.19
C PRO A 71 25.47 10.01 17.89
N THR A 72 24.23 10.49 17.73
CA THR A 72 23.51 10.44 16.46
C THR A 72 24.13 11.40 15.45
N LYS A 73 24.04 11.05 14.17
CA LYS A 73 24.35 11.90 13.03
C LYS A 73 23.04 12.42 12.41
N PRO A 74 22.86 13.75 12.23
CA PRO A 74 21.56 14.35 11.86
C PRO A 74 20.92 13.83 10.57
N ASP A 75 21.74 13.55 9.55
CA ASP A 75 21.36 13.14 8.19
C ASP A 75 21.48 11.62 7.94
N ALA A 76 21.83 10.86 8.99
CA ALA A 76 22.08 9.42 8.85
C ALA A 76 20.82 8.60 8.57
N ASP A 77 19.64 9.12 8.93
CA ASP A 77 18.35 8.41 8.82
C ASP A 77 17.50 8.91 7.64
N ASP A 78 18.04 9.80 6.81
CA ASP A 78 17.33 10.41 5.69
C ASP A 78 17.08 9.42 4.55
N ILE A 79 15.89 9.49 3.94
CA ILE A 79 15.55 8.72 2.74
C ILE A 79 15.82 9.58 1.49
N PRO A 80 16.75 9.17 0.61
CA PRO A 80 17.04 9.90 -0.62
C PRO A 80 15.84 9.94 -1.57
N LEU A 81 15.45 11.13 -2.04
CA LEU A 81 14.27 11.32 -2.91
C LEU A 81 14.39 10.62 -4.27
N ASP A 82 15.60 10.61 -4.81
CA ASP A 82 15.97 9.92 -6.05
C ASP A 82 15.77 8.40 -5.96
N SER A 83 15.87 7.83 -4.76
CA SER A 83 15.62 6.40 -4.55
C SER A 83 14.15 6.01 -4.55
N ILE A 84 13.23 6.98 -4.41
CA ILE A 84 11.79 6.70 -4.31
C ILE A 84 11.22 6.55 -5.72
N GLU A 85 10.70 5.37 -6.04
CA GLU A 85 10.01 5.07 -7.30
C GLU A 85 8.55 4.74 -7.03
N LEU A 86 7.65 5.30 -7.84
CA LEU A 86 6.21 5.13 -7.74
C LEU A 86 5.68 4.58 -9.06
N ASP A 87 5.03 3.42 -9.02
CA ASP A 87 4.35 2.84 -10.18
C ASP A 87 2.84 2.79 -9.95
N ASP A 88 2.06 3.18 -10.94
CA ASP A 88 0.64 2.85 -10.98
C ASP A 88 0.48 1.35 -11.31
N GLN A 89 -0.20 0.61 -10.44
CA GLN A 89 -0.55 -0.80 -10.59
C GLN A 89 -2.07 -1.00 -10.53
N SER A 90 -2.83 0.05 -10.84
CA SER A 90 -4.28 0.02 -10.88
C SER A 90 -4.77 -0.96 -11.94
N ASN A 91 -5.86 -1.66 -11.62
CA ASN A 91 -6.58 -2.53 -12.53
C ASN A 91 -8.04 -2.07 -12.65
N HIS A 92 -8.90 -2.89 -13.26
CA HIS A 92 -10.29 -2.52 -13.46
C HIS A 92 -11.13 -2.37 -12.18
N THR A 93 -10.72 -2.97 -11.07
CA THR A 93 -11.51 -3.04 -9.83
C THR A 93 -10.86 -2.29 -8.66
N GLN A 94 -9.55 -2.04 -8.72
CA GLN A 94 -8.77 -1.46 -7.63
C GLN A 94 -7.70 -0.53 -8.16
N ARG A 95 -7.50 0.57 -7.43
CA ARG A 95 -6.40 1.48 -7.66
C ARG A 95 -5.30 1.23 -6.64
N VAL A 96 -4.07 1.10 -7.15
CA VAL A 96 -2.92 0.66 -6.36
C VAL A 96 -1.68 1.42 -6.79
N ILE A 97 -0.94 1.97 -5.82
CA ILE A 97 0.39 2.53 -6.05
C ILE A 97 1.41 1.57 -5.48
N ARG A 98 2.36 1.12 -6.31
CA ARG A 98 3.55 0.41 -5.85
C ARG A 98 4.64 1.42 -5.53
N VAL A 99 5.19 1.33 -4.32
CA VAL A 99 6.24 2.21 -3.82
C VAL A 99 7.52 1.40 -3.62
N ARG A 100 8.61 1.82 -4.25
CA ARG A 100 9.97 1.33 -3.99
C ARG A 100 10.84 2.45 -3.46
N TRP A 101 11.78 2.11 -2.59
CA TRP A 101 12.75 3.04 -2.03
C TRP A 101 13.98 2.33 -1.52
N LYS A 102 15.09 3.06 -1.42
CA LYS A 102 16.31 2.60 -0.75
C LYS A 102 16.36 3.20 0.66
N GLY A 103 16.74 2.38 1.63
CA GLY A 103 16.96 2.84 3.00
C GLY A 103 18.24 3.68 3.17
N PRO A 104 18.42 4.33 4.34
CA PRO A 104 19.66 5.02 4.67
C PRO A 104 20.84 4.03 4.66
N SER A 105 21.99 4.46 4.16
CA SER A 105 23.17 3.58 4.03
C SER A 105 23.85 3.28 5.38
N LYS A 106 23.88 4.26 6.28
CA LYS A 106 24.51 4.19 7.60
C LYS A 106 23.61 4.86 8.65
N PRO A 107 22.51 4.20 9.05
CA PRO A 107 21.55 4.76 10.01
C PRO A 107 22.14 4.97 11.41
N ASN A 108 21.44 5.76 12.24
CA ASN A 108 21.69 5.89 13.66
C ASN A 108 21.26 4.61 14.41
N GLY A 109 22.19 3.68 14.55
CA GLY A 109 21.92 2.37 15.15
C GLY A 109 21.24 1.42 14.17
N ALA A 110 20.39 0.52 14.68
CA ALA A 110 19.72 -0.48 13.84
C ALA A 110 18.44 0.09 13.22
N LEU A 111 18.26 -0.15 11.91
CA LEU A 111 17.04 0.17 11.20
C LEU A 111 15.92 -0.82 11.57
N VAL A 112 14.75 -0.32 11.91
CA VAL A 112 13.62 -1.12 12.42
C VAL A 112 12.49 -1.20 11.40
N SER A 113 12.06 -0.06 10.87
CA SER A 113 10.93 0.02 9.94
C SER A 113 10.93 1.30 9.12
N TYR A 114 10.01 1.36 8.15
CA TYR A 114 9.69 2.55 7.38
C TYR A 114 8.21 2.90 7.55
N SER A 115 7.92 4.19 7.55
CA SER A 115 6.56 4.73 7.55
C SER A 115 6.29 5.48 6.25
N ILE A 116 5.37 4.97 5.44
CA ILE A 116 4.93 5.61 4.20
C ILE A 116 3.70 6.44 4.49
N LYS A 117 3.83 7.76 4.48
CA LYS A 117 2.73 8.71 4.62
C LYS A 117 2.23 9.09 3.23
N TYR A 118 0.93 8.95 2.98
CA TYR A 118 0.33 9.28 1.71
C TYR A 118 -1.07 9.88 1.87
N HIS A 119 -1.44 10.78 0.96
CA HIS A 119 -2.77 11.38 0.87
C HIS A 119 -3.02 11.95 -0.53
N ARG A 120 -4.29 12.14 -0.85
CA ARG A 120 -4.74 12.91 -2.01
C ARG A 120 -4.48 14.39 -1.77
N THR A 121 -3.89 15.07 -2.75
CA THR A 121 -3.59 16.50 -2.70
C THR A 121 -4.63 17.35 -3.41
N ASP A 122 -5.55 16.72 -4.15
CA ASP A 122 -6.65 17.40 -4.83
C ASP A 122 -7.85 17.68 -3.90
N LEU A 123 -7.83 17.13 -2.68
CA LEU A 123 -8.87 17.30 -1.66
C LEU A 123 -8.24 17.65 -0.31
N ASP A 124 -8.35 18.92 0.10
CA ASP A 124 -7.76 19.42 1.36
C ASP A 124 -8.34 18.76 2.63
N SER A 125 -9.53 18.15 2.53
CA SER A 125 -10.18 17.47 3.65
C SER A 125 -9.68 16.05 3.92
N VAL A 126 -8.79 15.50 3.07
CA VAL A 126 -8.33 14.12 3.18
C VAL A 126 -7.16 14.01 4.15
N GLN A 127 -7.37 13.30 5.25
CA GLN A 127 -6.33 13.07 6.25
C GLN A 127 -5.22 12.14 5.72
N PRO A 128 -3.93 12.43 6.04
CA PRO A 128 -2.83 11.54 5.70
C PRO A 128 -2.94 10.16 6.33
N THR A 129 -2.83 9.14 5.48
CA THR A 129 -2.74 7.74 5.92
C THR A 129 -1.28 7.34 6.03
N VAL A 130 -0.95 6.55 7.06
CA VAL A 130 0.41 6.04 7.28
C VAL A 130 0.39 4.52 7.19
N ARG A 131 1.25 3.96 6.33
CA ARG A 131 1.52 2.53 6.24
C ARG A 131 2.91 2.23 6.78
N CYS A 132 2.97 1.44 7.86
CA CYS A 132 4.24 0.93 8.39
C CYS A 132 4.68 -0.34 7.66
N VAL A 133 5.97 -0.43 7.34
CA VAL A 133 6.64 -1.55 6.67
C VAL A 133 7.91 -1.90 7.47
N THR A 134 8.00 -3.11 8.02
CA THR A 134 9.20 -3.54 8.76
C THR A 134 10.38 -3.73 7.81
N VAL A 135 11.60 -3.64 8.34
CA VAL A 135 12.82 -3.84 7.55
C VAL A 135 12.86 -5.23 6.89
N ASP A 136 12.35 -6.26 7.55
CA ASP A 136 12.31 -7.62 7.02
C ASP A 136 11.38 -7.74 5.80
N VAL A 137 10.21 -7.10 5.87
CA VAL A 137 9.24 -7.06 4.76
C VAL A 137 9.81 -6.27 3.59
N HIS A 138 10.42 -5.11 3.84
CA HIS A 138 11.07 -4.31 2.80
C HIS A 138 12.23 -5.07 2.13
N THR A 139 13.05 -5.76 2.92
CA THR A 139 14.18 -6.56 2.41
C THR A 139 13.71 -7.74 1.58
N SER A 140 12.60 -8.37 1.98
CA SER A 140 12.07 -9.56 1.31
C SER A 140 11.30 -9.24 0.02
N LEU A 141 10.50 -8.17 0.02
CA LEU A 141 9.65 -7.81 -1.12
C LEU A 141 10.30 -6.76 -2.04
N GLY A 142 11.09 -5.85 -1.49
CA GLY A 142 11.67 -4.69 -2.20
C GLY A 142 10.68 -3.57 -2.51
N TYR A 143 9.40 -3.71 -2.16
CA TYR A 143 8.35 -2.70 -2.40
C TYR A 143 7.22 -2.78 -1.37
N ALA A 144 6.37 -1.76 -1.36
CA ALA A 144 5.08 -1.75 -0.66
C ALA A 144 3.95 -1.40 -1.63
N LEU A 145 2.74 -1.92 -1.37
CA LEU A 145 1.53 -1.59 -2.13
C LEU A 145 0.61 -0.73 -1.28
N LEU A 146 0.24 0.43 -1.81
CA LEU A 146 -0.81 1.29 -1.28
C LEU A 146 -2.09 0.95 -2.05
N THR A 147 -3.08 0.38 -1.38
CA THR A 147 -4.32 -0.13 -1.98
C THR A 147 -5.53 0.66 -1.51
N LYS A 148 -6.71 0.38 -2.10
CA LYS A 148 -7.98 1.06 -1.77
C LYS A 148 -7.89 2.57 -1.97
N LEU A 149 -7.25 2.97 -3.07
CA LEU A 149 -7.08 4.37 -3.46
C LEU A 149 -8.21 4.80 -4.40
N ASP A 150 -8.40 6.10 -4.52
CA ASP A 150 -9.32 6.74 -5.46
C ASP A 150 -8.57 7.39 -6.62
N ALA A 151 -9.30 7.92 -7.61
CA ALA A 151 -8.71 8.79 -8.61
C ALA A 151 -8.24 10.10 -7.97
N GLY A 152 -7.08 10.60 -8.38
CA GLY A 152 -6.55 11.85 -7.85
C GLY A 152 -5.03 11.91 -7.86
N ASN A 153 -4.49 13.05 -7.44
CA ASN A 153 -3.06 13.26 -7.29
C ASN A 153 -2.65 12.91 -5.87
N TYR A 154 -1.68 12.02 -5.71
CA TYR A 154 -1.21 11.57 -4.40
C TYR A 154 0.16 12.15 -4.08
N SER A 155 0.34 12.62 -2.84
CA SER A 155 1.66 12.93 -2.27
C SER A 155 2.11 11.79 -1.37
N ILE A 156 3.31 11.26 -1.62
CA ILE A 156 3.92 10.15 -0.87
C ILE A 156 5.22 10.65 -0.22
N ARG A 157 5.41 10.35 1.07
CA ARG A 157 6.62 10.65 1.85
C ARG A 157 7.01 9.43 2.67
N ILE A 158 8.30 9.15 2.78
CA ILE A 158 8.81 7.99 3.50
C ILE A 158 9.71 8.45 4.63
N MET A 159 9.58 7.82 5.80
CA MET A 159 10.40 8.06 6.98
C MET A 159 11.03 6.75 7.45
N ALA A 160 12.31 6.76 7.79
CA ALA A 160 12.97 5.64 8.46
C ALA A 160 12.81 5.74 9.97
N THR A 161 12.66 4.59 10.63
CA THR A 161 12.64 4.45 12.09
C THR A 161 13.78 3.54 12.50
N THR A 162 14.68 4.04 13.35
CA THR A 162 15.85 3.35 13.86
C THR A 162 15.76 3.17 15.38
N THR A 163 16.71 2.46 15.98
CA THR A 163 16.84 2.36 17.44
C THR A 163 17.16 3.71 18.11
N ALA A 164 17.62 4.71 17.35
CA ALA A 164 17.80 6.08 17.84
C ALA A 164 16.48 6.88 17.87
N GLY A 165 15.50 6.49 17.06
CA GLY A 165 14.20 7.16 16.97
C GLY A 165 13.70 7.26 15.52
N ASN A 166 12.76 8.17 15.31
CA ASN A 166 12.23 8.46 13.98
C ASN A 166 13.11 9.50 13.29
N GLY A 167 13.53 9.21 12.06
CA GLY A 167 14.14 10.19 11.16
C GLY A 167 13.11 11.18 10.62
N PRO A 168 13.53 12.15 9.78
CA PRO A 168 12.60 13.03 9.10
C PRO A 168 11.87 12.30 7.96
N TYR A 169 10.73 12.86 7.55
CA TYR A 169 10.09 12.44 6.30
C TYR A 169 10.88 12.96 5.10
N SER A 170 10.98 12.13 4.06
CA SER A 170 11.51 12.53 2.76
C SER A 170 10.75 13.75 2.19
N PRO A 171 11.35 14.47 1.23
CA PRO A 171 10.58 15.35 0.36
C PRO A 171 9.42 14.58 -0.31
N PRO A 172 8.31 15.26 -0.63
CA PRO A 172 7.16 14.62 -1.27
C PRO A 172 7.46 14.22 -2.71
N LYS A 173 7.01 13.01 -3.06
CA LYS A 173 6.95 12.53 -4.45
C LYS A 173 5.48 12.35 -4.83
N PHE A 174 5.14 12.72 -6.07
CA PHE A 174 3.75 12.77 -6.52
C PHE A 174 3.48 11.74 -7.62
N LEU A 175 2.26 11.21 -7.63
CA LEU A 175 1.75 10.33 -8.69
C LEU A 175 0.24 10.55 -8.84
N SER A 176 -0.22 10.73 -10.08
CA SER A 176 -1.64 10.90 -10.39
C SER A 176 -2.26 9.58 -10.85
N LEU A 177 -3.39 9.21 -10.24
CA LEU A 177 -4.20 8.07 -10.65
C LEU A 177 -5.39 8.55 -11.48
N GLU A 178 -5.45 8.16 -12.76
CA GLU A 178 -6.41 8.68 -13.73
C GLU A 178 -7.86 8.32 -13.40
N LYS A 179 -8.81 9.27 -13.55
CA LYS A 179 -10.24 8.97 -13.40
C LYS A 179 -10.69 8.03 -14.54
N ARG A 180 -11.43 6.96 -14.22
CA ARG A 180 -11.89 6.01 -15.23
C ARG A 180 -13.11 6.56 -15.96
N GLU A 181 -13.14 6.42 -17.30
CA GLU A 181 -14.28 6.78 -18.16
C GLU A 181 -15.51 5.85 -18.04
N SER A 182 -15.63 5.02 -17.00
CA SER A 182 -16.84 4.19 -16.81
C SER A 182 -18.11 5.01 -16.55
N ASP A 183 -17.94 6.26 -16.10
CA ASP A 183 -19.05 7.20 -15.90
C ASP A 183 -19.66 7.65 -17.25
N THR A 184 -18.91 7.65 -18.36
CA THR A 184 -19.44 8.08 -19.67
C THR A 184 -20.25 6.98 -20.36
N LEU A 185 -19.85 5.71 -20.20
CA LEU A 185 -20.57 4.58 -20.78
C LEU A 185 -21.94 4.38 -20.14
N THR A 186 -22.07 4.57 -18.82
CA THR A 186 -23.38 4.49 -18.13
C THR A 186 -24.32 5.62 -18.54
N VAL A 187 -23.80 6.85 -18.68
CA VAL A 187 -24.57 7.98 -19.23
C VAL A 187 -24.98 7.71 -20.67
N GLY A 188 -24.08 7.17 -21.50
CA GLY A 188 -24.38 6.76 -22.87
C GLY A 188 -25.51 5.74 -22.95
N TRP A 189 -25.48 4.70 -22.10
CA TRP A 189 -26.54 3.70 -22.02
C TRP A 189 -27.89 4.28 -21.54
N LEU A 190 -27.89 5.24 -20.61
CA LEU A 190 -29.11 5.90 -20.17
C LEU A 190 -29.72 6.77 -21.27
N ILE A 191 -28.88 7.45 -22.06
CA ILE A 191 -29.31 8.26 -23.21
C ILE A 191 -29.89 7.36 -24.30
N THR A 192 -29.27 6.22 -24.60
CA THR A 192 -29.79 5.29 -25.62
C THR A 192 -31.12 4.68 -25.21
N ILE A 193 -31.27 4.26 -23.94
CA ILE A 193 -32.55 3.76 -23.40
C ILE A 193 -33.63 4.85 -23.47
N GLY A 194 -33.30 6.09 -23.07
CA GLY A 194 -34.21 7.22 -23.15
C GLY A 194 -34.66 7.52 -24.58
N ALA A 195 -33.74 7.51 -25.54
CA ALA A 195 -34.06 7.72 -26.96
C ALA A 195 -34.98 6.62 -27.52
N VAL A 196 -34.72 5.36 -27.20
CA VAL A 196 -35.58 4.23 -27.61
C VAL A 196 -36.97 4.35 -26.99
N ALA A 197 -37.07 4.74 -25.71
CA ALA A 197 -38.37 4.94 -25.05
C ALA A 197 -39.19 6.06 -25.73
N VAL A 198 -38.57 7.17 -26.12
CA VAL A 198 -39.23 8.26 -26.86
C VAL A 198 -39.73 7.79 -28.23
N VAL A 199 -38.92 7.02 -28.96
CA VAL A 199 -39.32 6.45 -30.25
C VAL A 199 -40.51 5.50 -30.08
N LEU A 200 -40.49 4.63 -29.06
CA LEU A 200 -41.61 3.72 -28.79
C LEU A 200 -42.89 4.47 -28.42
N VAL A 201 -42.81 5.52 -27.59
CA VAL A 201 -43.98 6.35 -27.26
C VAL A 201 -44.51 7.05 -28.50
N SER A 202 -43.64 7.61 -29.34
CA SER A 202 -44.06 8.25 -30.60
C SER A 202 -44.76 7.27 -31.55
N LEU A 203 -44.27 6.02 -31.65
CA LEU A 203 -44.89 4.96 -32.45
C LEU A 203 -46.25 4.50 -31.90
N LEU A 204 -46.43 4.53 -30.58
CA LEU A 204 -47.70 4.18 -29.93
C LEU A 204 -48.75 5.30 -29.99
N THR A 205 -48.33 6.55 -30.15
CA THR A 205 -49.24 7.70 -30.32
C THR A 205 -49.66 7.95 -31.77
N ILE A 206 -49.06 7.27 -32.75
CA ILE A 206 -49.52 7.30 -34.14
C ILE A 206 -50.76 6.40 -34.23
N GLU A 207 -51.95 7.00 -34.13
CA GLU A 207 -53.20 6.33 -34.51
C GLU A 207 -53.07 5.80 -35.94
N PRO A 208 -53.43 4.53 -36.23
CA PRO A 208 -53.48 4.07 -37.60
C PRO A 208 -54.56 4.87 -38.32
N LEU A 209 -54.15 5.64 -39.34
CA LEU A 209 -55.05 6.30 -40.29
C LEU A 209 -56.07 5.27 -40.77
N ARG A 210 -57.31 5.41 -40.29
CA ARG A 210 -58.46 4.63 -40.73
C ARG A 210 -58.66 4.99 -42.20
N ALA A 211 -58.42 4.02 -43.09
CA ALA A 211 -58.66 4.17 -44.51
C ALA A 211 -60.11 4.61 -44.74
N HIS A 212 -60.27 5.68 -45.49
CA HIS A 212 -61.53 6.22 -45.97
C HIS A 212 -61.93 5.39 -47.20
N GLU A 213 -62.87 4.45 -47.04
CA GLU A 213 -63.57 3.85 -48.17
C GLU A 213 -64.82 4.69 -48.44
N ASP A 214 -64.74 5.46 -49.53
CA ASP A 214 -65.87 6.15 -50.14
C ASP A 214 -66.86 5.12 -50.71
N GLY A 215 -68.13 5.34 -50.40
CA GLY A 215 -69.24 4.51 -50.88
C GLY A 215 -69.50 4.68 -52.38
N PHE A 216 -70.05 3.63 -52.97
CA PHE A 216 -70.85 3.72 -54.19
C PHE A 216 -71.96 2.66 -54.12
N ASP A 217 -73.20 3.14 -54.12
CA ASP A 217 -74.44 2.37 -54.26
C ASP A 217 -74.63 1.91 -55.71
N GLU A 218 -75.24 0.74 -55.91
CA GLU A 218 -76.46 0.50 -56.74
C GLU A 218 -76.62 -1.01 -57.06
N ASP A 219 -77.65 -1.58 -56.44
CA ASP A 219 -78.71 -2.48 -56.95
C ASP A 219 -78.41 -3.58 -57.99
N GLU A 220 -78.75 -4.83 -57.65
CA GLU A 220 -79.75 -5.61 -58.42
C GLU A 220 -80.20 -6.89 -57.68
N ASP A 221 -81.51 -7.13 -57.78
CA ASP A 221 -82.32 -8.14 -57.10
C ASP A 221 -82.01 -9.60 -57.48
N ASP A 222 -82.17 -10.52 -56.52
CA ASP A 222 -82.68 -11.87 -56.80
C ASP A 222 -83.30 -12.51 -55.52
N PRO A 223 -84.58 -12.95 -55.55
CA PRO A 223 -85.21 -13.60 -54.41
C PRO A 223 -85.26 -15.12 -54.60
N TYR A 224 -84.65 -15.90 -53.70
CA TYR A 224 -85.06 -17.29 -53.49
C TYR A 224 -84.79 -17.81 -52.05
N SER A 225 -85.88 -17.81 -51.27
CA SER A 225 -86.37 -18.76 -50.26
C SER A 225 -85.50 -19.92 -49.68
N ILE A 226 -85.47 -19.92 -48.33
CA ILE A 226 -85.67 -21.05 -47.36
C ILE A 226 -84.49 -22.06 -47.25
N GLU A 227 -83.82 -22.28 -46.11
CA GLU A 227 -84.30 -22.91 -44.86
C GLU A 227 -83.53 -22.42 -43.63
N GLY A 228 -84.21 -22.41 -42.48
CA GLY A 228 -83.59 -22.25 -41.17
C GLY A 228 -83.35 -23.57 -40.45
N THR A 229 -82.34 -23.59 -39.58
CA THR A 229 -82.40 -24.34 -38.31
C THR A 229 -81.66 -23.58 -37.23
N ASP A 230 -82.43 -23.17 -36.24
CA ASP A 230 -82.04 -22.74 -34.89
C ASP A 230 -81.39 -23.91 -34.14
N SER A 231 -80.34 -23.65 -33.38
CA SER A 231 -79.93 -24.48 -32.24
C SER A 231 -79.08 -23.68 -31.26
N ARG A 232 -79.80 -23.10 -30.29
CA ARG A 232 -79.33 -22.58 -29.01
C ARG A 232 -78.52 -23.57 -28.15
N LEU A 233 -77.66 -22.97 -27.34
CA LEU A 233 -77.25 -23.33 -25.96
C LEU A 233 -76.34 -24.55 -25.77
N MET A 234 -75.12 -24.29 -25.30
CA MET A 234 -74.68 -24.75 -23.97
C MET A 234 -73.64 -23.80 -23.37
N GLN A 235 -74.05 -23.08 -22.33
CA GLN A 235 -73.16 -22.56 -21.28
C GLN A 235 -72.76 -23.73 -20.39
N ASN A 236 -71.47 -23.90 -20.12
CA ASN A 236 -71.02 -24.64 -18.94
C ASN A 236 -69.72 -24.05 -18.41
N ASN A 237 -69.85 -23.38 -17.27
CA ASN A 237 -68.77 -22.88 -16.43
C ASN A 237 -68.03 -24.05 -15.78
N GLY A 238 -66.72 -24.16 -16.03
CA GLY A 238 -65.83 -25.03 -15.27
C GLY A 238 -65.22 -24.28 -14.06
N PRO A 239 -64.94 -24.97 -12.94
CA PRO A 239 -64.64 -24.33 -11.65
C PRO A 239 -63.19 -23.85 -11.52
N LYS A 240 -63.05 -22.74 -10.80
CA LYS A 240 -61.80 -22.07 -10.41
C LYS A 240 -61.09 -22.81 -9.28
N PRO A 241 -59.79 -23.13 -9.37
CA PRO A 241 -59.01 -23.55 -8.22
C PRO A 241 -58.32 -22.35 -7.55
N ASP A 242 -58.57 -22.23 -6.25
CA ASP A 242 -57.95 -21.34 -5.27
C ASP A 242 -56.82 -22.11 -4.59
N ILE A 243 -55.57 -21.63 -4.69
CA ILE A 243 -54.44 -22.16 -3.91
C ILE A 243 -53.67 -20.98 -3.32
N ARG A 244 -53.87 -20.79 -2.02
CA ARG A 244 -53.08 -19.97 -1.11
C ARG A 244 -52.01 -20.87 -0.48
N SER A 245 -50.77 -20.43 -0.31
CA SER A 245 -50.22 -19.89 0.96
C SER A 245 -48.75 -20.40 1.09
N PRO A 246 -47.98 -20.04 2.13
CA PRO A 246 -47.33 -18.75 2.42
C PRO A 246 -45.80 -18.95 2.58
N HIS A 247 -44.97 -17.91 2.52
CA HIS A 247 -43.80 -17.77 3.42
C HIS A 247 -43.18 -16.37 3.23
N SER A 248 -43.49 -15.48 4.17
CA SER A 248 -42.73 -14.28 4.49
C SER A 248 -42.36 -14.37 5.98
N PRO A 249 -41.17 -13.93 6.41
CA PRO A 249 -40.66 -14.20 7.74
C PRO A 249 -41.23 -13.24 8.79
N GLN A 250 -41.41 -13.71 10.01
CA GLN A 250 -41.63 -12.86 11.17
C GLN A 250 -40.44 -12.94 12.13
N ARG A 251 -39.96 -11.74 12.46
CA ARG A 251 -39.31 -11.28 13.70
C ARG A 251 -37.87 -11.71 13.99
#